data_AF-A0A2V9SPR3-F1
#
_entry.id   AF-A0A2V9SPR3-F1
#
_cell.length_a   1.000
_cell.length_b   1.000
_cell.length_c   1.000
_cell.angle_alpha   90.00
_cell.angle_beta   90.00
_cell.angle_gamma   90.00
#
_symmetry.space_group_name_H-M   'P 1'
#
loop_
_entity.id
_entity.type
_entity.pdbx_description
1 polymer ?
#
loop_
_entity_poly.entity_id
_entity_poly.type
_entity_poly.pdbx_seq_one_letter_code
_entity_poly.pdbx_strand_id
1 'polypeptide(L)' 'TEGYPDTFAQLFKDFYAYIRKGDLTARRDFPTFQTGHEELILCDAISLSARERRWVPVNYK' A
#
# COMPACT_ATOMS: atom_id res chain seq x y z
N THR A 1 7.36 -1.56 22.05
CA THR A 1 7.96 -2.46 21.04
C THR A 1 7.51 -1.96 19.70
N GLU A 2 8.44 -1.55 18.83
CA GLU A 2 8.12 -1.29 17.43
C GLU A 2 7.97 -2.63 16.71
N GLY A 3 6.98 -2.73 15.84
CA GLY A 3 6.58 -3.98 15.20
C GLY A 3 5.12 -4.24 15.50
N TYR A 4 4.28 -4.07 14.49
CA TYR A 4 2.85 -4.35 14.55
C TYR A 4 2.68 -5.88 14.50
N PRO A 5 2.54 -6.57 15.65
CA PRO A 5 2.72 -8.02 15.72
C PRO A 5 1.58 -8.78 15.04
N ASP A 6 0.44 -8.12 14.86
CA ASP A 6 -0.78 -8.67 14.28
C ASP A 6 -1.06 -8.20 12.84
N THR A 7 -0.21 -7.36 12.23
CA THR A 7 -0.46 -6.81 10.89
C THR A 7 -0.74 -7.88 9.85
N PHE A 8 0.09 -8.91 9.78
CA PHE A 8 -0.12 -9.98 8.79
C PHE A 8 -1.39 -10.79 9.09
N ALA A 9 -1.69 -11.03 10.37
CA ALA A 9 -2.91 -11.74 10.75
C ALA A 9 -4.18 -10.94 10.38
N GLN A 10 -4.21 -9.63 10.64
CA GLN A 10 -5.33 -8.76 10.25
C GLN A 10 -5.43 -8.64 8.72
N LEU A 11 -4.30 -8.44 8.02
CA LEU A 11 -4.26 -8.36 6.57
C LEU A 11 -4.89 -9.59 5.89
N PHE A 12 -4.48 -10.79 6.29
CA PHE A 12 -5.02 -12.02 5.71
C PHE A 12 -6.48 -12.24 6.10
N LYS A 13 -6.87 -11.89 7.33
CA LYS A 13 -8.27 -11.95 7.75
C LYS A 13 -9.17 -11.09 6.85
N ASP A 14 -8.77 -9.85 6.57
CA ASP A 14 -9.55 -8.92 5.76
C ASP A 14 -9.61 -9.37 4.29
N PHE A 15 -8.47 -9.82 3.74
CA PHE A 15 -8.39 -10.38 2.39
C PHE A 15 -9.32 -11.60 2.19
N TYR A 16 -9.27 -12.59 3.09
CA TYR A 16 -10.10 -13.78 2.98
C TYR A 16 -11.57 -13.52 3.31
N ALA A 17 -11.88 -12.55 4.18
CA ALA A 17 -13.25 -12.11 4.41
C ALA A 17 -13.88 -11.54 3.13
N TYR A 18 -13.12 -10.72 2.39
CA TYR A 18 -13.54 -10.16 1.11
C TYR A 18 -13.82 -11.23 0.06
N ILE A 19 -12.91 -12.20 -0.11
CA ILE A 19 -13.11 -13.33 -1.05
C ILE A 19 -14.37 -14.11 -0.69
N ARG A 20 -14.55 -14.43 0.60
CA ARG A 20 -15.69 -15.21 1.09
C ARG A 20 -17.04 -14.52 0.84
N LYS A 21 -17.08 -13.18 0.91
CA LYS A 21 -18.28 -12.40 0.61
C LYS A 21 -18.72 -12.56 -0.85
N GLY A 22 -17.78 -12.82 -1.76
CA GLY A 22 -18.05 -13.04 -3.19
C GLY A 22 -18.40 -11.79 -3.99
N ASP A 23 -18.54 -10.63 -3.34
CA ASP A 23 -18.78 -9.33 -3.96
C ASP A 23 -17.45 -8.63 -4.25
N LEU A 24 -16.89 -8.89 -5.43
CA LEU A 24 -15.62 -8.29 -5.89
C LEU A 24 -15.73 -6.81 -6.29
N THR A 25 -16.93 -6.22 -6.17
CA THR A 25 -17.16 -4.78 -6.38
C THR A 25 -17.14 -4.01 -5.07
N ALA A 26 -17.22 -4.71 -3.93
CA ALA A 26 -17.09 -4.09 -2.62
C ALA A 26 -15.73 -3.37 -2.46
N ARG A 27 -15.73 -2.37 -1.58
CA ARG A 27 -14.49 -1.73 -1.11
C ARG A 27 -13.54 -2.79 -0.53
N ARG A 28 -12.25 -2.63 -0.85
CA ARG A 28 -11.16 -3.47 -0.34
C ARG A 28 -10.55 -2.77 0.86
N ASP A 29 -10.44 -3.47 1.98
CA ASP A 29 -9.84 -2.96 3.22
C ASP A 29 -8.38 -3.41 3.38
N PHE A 30 -7.80 -3.96 2.32
CA PHE A 30 -6.42 -4.43 2.22
C PHE A 30 -5.73 -3.81 0.99
N PRO A 31 -4.38 -3.69 1.00
CA PRO A 31 -3.62 -3.18 -0.13
C PRO A 31 -3.82 -4.04 -1.39
N THR A 32 -3.85 -3.36 -2.53
CA THR A 32 -3.94 -3.99 -3.85
C THR A 32 -2.62 -3.86 -4.61
N PHE A 33 -2.51 -4.47 -5.79
CA PHE A 33 -1.38 -4.22 -6.68
C PHE A 33 -1.24 -2.75 -7.07
N GLN A 34 -2.36 -2.03 -7.24
CA GLN A 34 -2.33 -0.59 -7.49
C GLN A 34 -1.69 0.16 -6.32
N THR A 35 -2.08 -0.17 -5.09
CA THR A 35 -1.47 0.40 -3.87
C THR A 35 0.03 0.10 -3.80
N GLY A 36 0.45 -1.12 -4.15
CA GLY A 36 1.86 -1.47 -4.23
C GLY A 36 2.64 -0.71 -5.32
N HIS A 37 2.01 -0.45 -6.46
CA HIS A 37 2.61 0.35 -7.53
C HIS A 37 2.79 1.82 -7.10
N GLU A 38 1.80 2.41 -6.45
CA GLU A 38 1.84 3.76 -5.89
C GLU A 38 2.96 3.90 -4.86
N GLU A 39 3.17 2.88 -4.02
CA GLU A 39 4.26 2.83 -3.04
C GLU A 39 5.65 2.84 -3.72
N LEU A 40 5.81 2.12 -4.83
CA LEU A 40 7.06 2.13 -5.60
C LEU A 40 7.33 3.52 -6.20
N ILE A 41 6.31 4.17 -6.77
CA ILE A 41 6.42 5.54 -7.30
C ILE A 41 6.84 6.51 -6.19
N LEU A 42 6.25 6.39 -5.00
CA LEU A 42 6.59 7.22 -3.85
C LEU A 42 8.03 6.98 -3.39
N CYS A 43 8.46 5.72 -3.28
CA CYS A 43 9.83 5.36 -2.92
C CYS A 43 10.86 5.96 -3.89
N ASP A 44 10.59 5.92 -5.19
CA ASP A 44 11.44 6.51 -6.21
C ASP A 44 11.54 8.04 -6.06
N ALA A 45 10.42 8.72 -5.80
CA ALA A 45 10.39 10.15 -5.54
C ALA A 45 11.15 10.53 -4.26
N ILE A 46 11.03 9.73 -3.20
CA ILE A 46 11.79 9.91 -1.94
C ILE A 46 13.29 9.79 -2.22
N SER A 47 13.70 8.75 -2.95
CA SER A 47 15.09 8.52 -3.36
C SER A 47 15.66 9.71 -4.15
N LEU A 48 14.89 10.26 -5.09
CA LEU A 48 15.27 11.44 -5.86
C LEU A 48 15.36 12.71 -5.00
N SER A 49 14.35 12.95 -4.17
CA SER A 49 14.30 14.08 -3.21
C SER A 49 15.54 14.11 -2.32
N ALA A 50 15.92 12.95 -1.77
CA ALA A 50 17.10 12.83 -0.92
C ALA A 50 18.40 13.22 -1.65
N ARG A 51 18.54 12.82 -2.92
CA ARG A 51 19.72 13.17 -3.75
C ARG A 51 19.77 14.64 -4.10
N GLU A 52 18.63 15.24 -4.44
CA GLU A 52 18.56 16.61 -4.91
C GLU A 52 18.38 17.64 -3.78
N ARG A 53 18.10 17.18 -2.55
CA ARG A 53 17.83 18.00 -1.37
C ARG A 53 16.75 19.05 -1.60
N ARG A 54 15.71 18.68 -2.34
CA ARG A 54 14.55 19.53 -2.63
C ARG A 54 13.28 18.70 -2.74
N TRP A 55 12.14 19.37 -2.62
CA TRP A 55 10.86 18.77 -2.94
C TRP A 55 10.78 18.39 -4.42
N VAL A 56 10.30 17.18 -4.68
CA VAL A 56 10.02 16.66 -6.02
C VAL A 56 8.54 16.27 -6.10
N PRO A 57 7.86 16.51 -7.24
CA PRO A 57 6.48 16.07 -7.42
C PRO A 57 6.41 14.54 -7.49
N VAL A 58 5.38 13.97 -6.87
CA VAL A 58 5.05 12.55 -7.00
C VAL A 58 3.99 12.40 -8.08
N ASN A 59 4.30 11.68 -9.15
CA ASN A 59 3.43 11.53 -10.30
C ASN A 59 2.73 10.17 -10.25
N TYR A 60 1.60 10.10 -9.56
CA TYR A 60 0.71 8.95 -9.63
C TYR A 60 0.07 8.87 -11.02
N LYS A 61 -0.14 7.65 -11.52
CA LYS A 61 -0.87 7.40 -12.77
C LYS A 61 -2.33 7.13 -12.50
#